data_AF-A0A0Q4Y6U3-F1
#
_entry.id   AF-A0A0Q4Y6U3-F1
#
_cell.length_a   1.000
_cell.length_b   1.000
_cell.length_c   1.000
_cell.angle_alpha   90.00
_cell.angle_beta   90.00
_cell.angle_gamma   90.00
#
_symmetry.space_group_name_H-M   'P 1'
#
loop_
_entity.id
_entity.type
_entity.pdbx_description
1 polymer ?
#
loop_
_entity_poly.entity_id
_entity_poly.type
_entity_poly.pdbx_seq_one_letter_code
_entity_poly.pdbx_strand_id
1 'polypeptide(L)'
;MPMRRLSASLVLLVAVSAATFAVAQTSPARGPISPTASVPDDQPLADYLALLQQIAPAAADAARTYVAAVRLRCGHALDSAALRQAMARDGGDPVLMGLIRASAAQDTGARHRLVDQMRCEMRGTP
;
A
#
# COMPACT_ATOMS: atom_id res chain seq x y z
N MET A 1 -22.85 65.53 -15.94
CA MET A 1 -23.21 64.39 -16.82
C MET A 1 -24.07 63.40 -16.02
N PRO A 2 -25.01 62.69 -16.67
CA PRO A 2 -26.38 62.47 -16.17
C PRO A 2 -26.66 61.15 -15.42
N MET A 3 -27.83 61.17 -14.77
CA MET A 3 -28.66 60.14 -14.15
C MET A 3 -29.04 58.91 -15.01
N ARG A 4 -29.37 57.81 -14.27
CA ARG A 4 -30.33 56.70 -14.58
C ARG A 4 -29.85 55.71 -15.67
N ARG A 5 -30.03 54.39 -15.53
CA ARG A 5 -31.29 53.68 -15.31
C ARG A 5 -31.09 52.29 -14.69
N LEU A 6 -32.05 51.91 -13.85
CA LEU A 6 -32.35 50.53 -13.46
C LEU A 6 -32.74 49.68 -14.69
N SER A 7 -32.33 48.42 -14.68
CA SER A 7 -32.91 47.31 -15.46
C SER A 7 -32.60 46.06 -14.63
N ALA A 8 -33.45 45.54 -13.74
CA ALA A 8 -34.84 45.12 -13.87
C ALA A 8 -35.06 44.17 -15.05
N SER A 9 -34.79 42.88 -14.81
CA SER A 9 -35.38 41.69 -15.45
C SER A 9 -34.73 40.49 -14.73
N LEU A 10 -35.24 40.00 -13.59
CA LEU A 10 -36.41 39.12 -13.48
C LEU A 10 -36.45 38.06 -14.58
N VAL A 11 -35.67 36.99 -14.40
CA VAL A 11 -36.00 35.68 -14.98
C VAL A 11 -36.22 34.72 -13.83
N LEU A 12 -37.49 34.65 -13.44
CA LEU A 12 -38.11 33.52 -12.74
C LEU A 12 -38.25 32.35 -13.74
N LEU A 13 -38.45 31.13 -13.21
CA LEU A 13 -38.64 29.81 -13.86
C LEU A 13 -37.34 28.99 -13.94
N VAL A 14 -37.25 27.73 -13.50
CA VAL A 14 -38.28 26.74 -13.18
C VAL A 14 -37.66 25.68 -12.26
N ALA A 15 -38.48 25.16 -11.35
CA ALA A 15 -38.17 24.03 -10.50
C ALA A 15 -38.09 22.72 -11.31
N VAL A 16 -37.58 21.66 -10.64
CA VAL A 16 -37.87 20.23 -10.89
C VAL A 16 -36.71 19.39 -11.41
N SER A 17 -36.40 18.39 -10.57
CA SER A 17 -35.83 17.06 -10.86
C SER A 17 -34.35 16.97 -11.26
N ALA A 18 -33.56 16.01 -10.77
CA ALA A 18 -33.88 14.74 -10.14
C ALA A 18 -32.83 14.40 -9.08
N ALA A 19 -33.26 13.75 -8.00
CA ALA A 19 -32.38 12.92 -7.20
C ALA A 19 -31.69 11.93 -8.14
N THR A 20 -30.41 12.16 -8.42
CA THR A 20 -29.55 11.18 -9.06
C THR A 20 -29.36 10.06 -8.05
N PHE A 21 -30.18 9.01 -8.19
CA PHE A 21 -29.86 7.72 -7.61
C PHE A 21 -28.49 7.33 -8.13
N ALA A 22 -27.47 7.45 -7.28
CA ALA A 22 -26.17 6.86 -7.51
C ALA A 22 -26.40 5.35 -7.57
N VAL A 23 -26.49 4.82 -8.79
CA VAL A 23 -26.44 3.38 -9.03
C VAL A 23 -25.06 2.94 -8.57
N ALA A 24 -24.99 2.34 -7.40
CA ALA A 24 -23.79 1.67 -6.93
C ALA A 24 -23.51 0.53 -7.91
N GLN A 25 -22.59 0.75 -8.84
CA GLN A 25 -22.07 -0.27 -9.74
C GLN A 25 -21.27 -1.29 -8.92
N THR A 26 -21.97 -2.23 -8.28
CA THR A 26 -21.30 -3.38 -7.69
C THR A 26 -20.87 -4.27 -8.85
N SER A 27 -19.63 -4.08 -9.31
CA SER A 27 -18.99 -5.01 -10.23
C SER A 27 -19.12 -6.43 -9.69
N PRO A 28 -19.53 -7.43 -10.49
CA PRO A 28 -19.57 -8.82 -10.07
C PRO A 28 -18.14 -9.36 -10.04
N ALA A 29 -17.35 -8.91 -9.08
CA ALA A 29 -16.01 -9.45 -8.79
C ALA A 29 -16.07 -10.69 -7.89
N ARG A 30 -17.22 -11.39 -7.84
CA ARG A 30 -17.38 -12.66 -7.10
C ARG A 30 -17.37 -13.83 -8.08
N GLY A 31 -16.23 -14.04 -8.72
CA GLY A 31 -15.83 -15.38 -9.12
C GLY A 31 -15.28 -16.12 -7.89
N PRO A 32 -15.27 -17.46 -7.86
CA PRO A 32 -14.55 -18.19 -6.83
C PRO A 32 -13.11 -17.68 -6.81
N ILE A 33 -12.70 -17.07 -5.70
CA ILE A 33 -11.29 -16.82 -5.41
C ILE A 33 -10.65 -18.20 -5.33
N SER A 34 -9.99 -18.62 -6.41
CA SER A 34 -9.20 -19.83 -6.40
C SER A 34 -8.20 -19.70 -5.24
N PRO A 35 -8.24 -20.60 -4.23
CA PRO A 35 -7.30 -20.54 -3.12
C PRO A 35 -5.85 -20.76 -3.57
N THR A 36 -5.59 -21.01 -4.86
CA THR A 36 -4.30 -21.29 -5.49
C THR A 36 -3.42 -20.08 -5.81
N ALA A 37 -3.82 -18.85 -5.45
CA ALA A 37 -2.83 -17.77 -5.32
C ALA A 37 -2.05 -17.85 -3.97
N SER A 38 -2.20 -18.96 -3.23
CA SER A 38 -1.25 -19.35 -2.20
C SER A 38 0.07 -19.70 -2.87
N VAL A 39 0.94 -18.69 -2.99
CA VAL A 39 2.38 -18.90 -3.21
C VAL A 39 2.80 -19.96 -2.18
N PRO A 40 3.37 -21.10 -2.59
CA PRO A 40 3.80 -22.15 -1.67
C PRO A 40 4.60 -21.55 -0.53
N ASP A 41 4.28 -21.93 0.70
CA ASP A 41 4.92 -21.32 1.87
C ASP A 41 6.45 -21.50 1.86
N ASP A 42 6.90 -22.55 1.18
CA ASP A 42 8.29 -22.98 1.05
C ASP A 42 9.04 -22.35 -0.14
N GLN A 43 8.47 -21.38 -0.85
CA GLN A 43 9.19 -20.77 -1.97
C GLN A 43 10.49 -20.10 -1.48
N PRO A 44 11.65 -20.32 -2.14
CA PRO A 44 12.90 -19.67 -1.77
C PRO A 44 12.74 -18.15 -1.72
N LEU A 45 13.34 -17.51 -0.72
CA LEU A 45 13.25 -16.05 -0.56
C LEU A 45 13.70 -15.30 -1.82
N ALA A 46 14.73 -15.79 -2.51
CA ALA A 46 15.22 -15.20 -3.75
C ALA A 46 14.15 -15.18 -4.85
N ASP A 47 13.43 -16.29 -5.03
CA ASP A 47 12.37 -16.40 -6.04
C ASP A 47 11.18 -15.50 -5.70
N TYR A 48 10.83 -15.42 -4.41
CA TYR A 48 9.80 -14.49 -3.95
C TYR A 48 10.19 -13.02 -4.21
N LEU A 49 11.43 -12.63 -3.93
CA LEU A 49 11.93 -11.29 -4.22
C LEU A 49 12.04 -11.01 -5.73
N ALA A 50 12.33 -12.02 -6.54
CA ALA A 50 12.34 -11.92 -8.00
C ALA A 50 10.93 -11.68 -8.55
N LEU A 51 9.92 -12.37 -8.02
CA LEU A 51 8.52 -12.11 -8.36
C LEU A 51 8.11 -10.70 -7.93
N LEU A 52 8.45 -10.28 -6.71
CA LEU A 52 8.20 -8.93 -6.23
C LEU A 52 8.81 -7.86 -7.15
N GLN A 53 10.00 -8.11 -7.68
CA GLN A 53 10.65 -7.19 -8.63
C GLN A 53 9.80 -6.95 -9.88
N GLN A 54 9.06 -7.96 -10.33
CA GLN A 54 8.24 -7.88 -11.54
C GLN A 54 6.92 -7.13 -11.27
N ILE A 55 6.30 -7.34 -10.10
CA ILE A 55 4.96 -6.83 -9.81
C ILE A 55 4.95 -5.53 -9.00
N ALA A 56 5.99 -5.29 -8.20
CA ALA A 56 6.09 -4.18 -7.26
C ALA A 56 7.57 -3.86 -6.97
N PRO A 57 8.29 -3.22 -7.91
CA PRO A 57 9.74 -3.02 -7.80
C PRO A 57 10.16 -2.26 -6.52
N ALA A 58 9.39 -1.23 -6.13
CA ALA A 58 9.65 -0.51 -4.87
C ALA A 58 9.51 -1.40 -3.63
N ALA A 59 8.56 -2.35 -3.66
CA ALA A 59 8.39 -3.31 -2.58
C ALA A 59 9.50 -4.35 -2.55
N ALA A 60 10.01 -4.78 -3.71
CA ALA A 60 11.16 -5.67 -3.81
C ALA A 60 12.42 -5.02 -3.17
N ASP A 61 12.69 -3.76 -3.49
CA ASP A 61 13.82 -3.02 -2.93
C ASP A 61 13.68 -2.80 -1.42
N ALA A 62 12.48 -2.46 -0.96
CA ALA A 62 12.16 -2.35 0.46
C ALA A 62 12.33 -3.70 1.18
N ALA A 63 11.84 -4.80 0.61
CA ALA A 63 11.94 -6.13 1.18
C ALA A 63 13.39 -6.60 1.29
N ARG A 64 14.22 -6.39 0.26
CA ARG A 64 15.67 -6.67 0.33
C ARG A 64 16.34 -5.89 1.45
N THR A 65 16.02 -4.59 1.56
CA THR A 65 16.54 -3.72 2.62
C THR A 65 16.10 -4.21 4.00
N TYR A 66 14.83 -4.59 4.15
CA TYR A 66 14.26 -5.09 5.39
C TYR A 66 14.91 -6.42 5.83
N VAL A 67 15.02 -7.40 4.93
CA VAL A 67 15.69 -8.69 5.21
C VAL A 67 17.14 -8.48 5.64
N ALA A 68 17.87 -7.62 4.93
CA ALA A 68 19.26 -7.30 5.28
C ALA A 68 19.34 -6.62 6.65
N ALA A 69 18.46 -5.66 6.94
CA ALA A 69 18.40 -4.97 8.22
C ALA A 69 18.06 -5.92 9.37
N VAL A 70 17.09 -6.82 9.20
CA VAL A 70 16.74 -7.84 10.21
C VAL A 70 17.94 -8.74 10.50
N ARG A 71 18.65 -9.21 9.47
CA ARG A 71 19.84 -10.03 9.66
C ARG A 71 20.94 -9.30 10.42
N LEU A 72 21.20 -8.04 10.05
CA LEU A 72 22.27 -7.23 10.65
C LEU A 72 21.95 -6.80 12.09
N ARG A 73 20.69 -6.43 12.37
CA ARG A 73 20.31 -5.89 13.67
C ARG A 73 19.79 -6.93 14.66
N CYS A 74 19.12 -7.96 14.15
CA CYS A 74 18.41 -8.94 14.97
C CYS A 74 19.04 -10.35 14.90
N GLY A 75 20.10 -10.53 14.11
CA GLY A 75 20.93 -11.73 14.14
C GLY A 75 20.29 -12.99 13.55
N HIS A 76 19.11 -12.90 12.92
CA HIS A 76 18.42 -14.04 12.31
C HIS A 76 18.08 -13.78 10.84
N ALA A 77 18.01 -14.86 10.07
CA ALA A 77 17.57 -14.80 8.68
C ALA A 77 16.04 -14.81 8.63
N LEU A 78 15.48 -13.97 7.76
CA LEU A 78 14.05 -13.94 7.48
C LEU A 78 13.78 -14.81 6.24
N ASP A 79 12.85 -15.75 6.33
CA ASP A 79 12.40 -16.55 5.18
C ASP A 79 11.23 -15.86 4.44
N SER A 80 10.78 -16.49 3.35
CA SER A 80 9.69 -15.95 2.53
C SER A 80 8.35 -15.91 3.27
N ALA A 81 8.09 -16.88 4.16
CA ALA A 81 6.88 -16.93 4.98
C ALA A 81 6.84 -15.80 6.01
N ALA A 82 7.92 -15.58 6.75
CA ALA A 82 8.03 -14.50 7.71
C ALA A 82 7.98 -13.12 7.03
N LEU A 83 8.56 -12.97 5.83
CA LEU A 83 8.46 -11.75 5.04
C LEU A 83 7.03 -11.50 4.53
N ARG A 84 6.33 -12.53 4.02
CA ARG A 84 4.92 -12.43 3.63
C ARG A 84 4.03 -12.06 4.81
N GLN A 85 4.25 -12.70 5.96
CA GLN A 85 3.56 -12.36 7.21
C GLN A 85 3.82 -10.90 7.59
N ALA A 86 5.07 -10.43 7.50
CA ALA A 86 5.42 -9.04 7.78
C ALA A 86 4.75 -8.06 6.80
N MET A 87 4.45 -8.43 5.56
CA MET A 87 3.71 -7.55 4.64
C MET A 87 2.19 -7.57 4.89
N ALA A 88 1.63 -8.72 5.27
CA ALA A 88 0.19 -8.92 5.31
C ALA A 88 -0.45 -8.70 6.69
N ARG A 89 0.28 -8.93 7.79
CA ARG A 89 -0.27 -8.89 9.15
C ARG A 89 -0.67 -7.48 9.55
N ASP A 90 -1.94 -7.29 9.92
CA ASP A 90 -2.48 -6.04 10.51
C ASP A 90 -2.11 -4.76 9.72
N GLY A 91 -2.10 -4.84 8.38
CA GLY A 91 -1.70 -3.73 7.50
C GLY A 91 -0.20 -3.67 7.16
N GLY A 92 0.56 -4.64 7.65
CA GLY A 92 1.99 -4.81 7.45
C GLY A 92 2.82 -4.27 8.62
N ASP A 93 4.05 -4.75 8.70
CA ASP A 93 5.07 -4.24 9.61
C ASP A 93 5.33 -2.76 9.27
N PRO A 94 5.23 -1.84 10.25
CA PRO A 94 5.28 -0.41 9.98
C PRO A 94 6.63 0.04 9.43
N VAL A 95 7.73 -0.63 9.79
CA VAL A 95 9.06 -0.34 9.24
C VAL A 95 9.11 -0.79 7.79
N LEU A 96 8.64 -1.99 7.47
CA LEU A 96 8.57 -2.49 6.09
C LEU A 96 7.67 -1.61 5.21
N MET A 97 6.47 -1.26 5.67
CA MET A 97 5.56 -0.39 4.94
C MET A 97 6.14 1.01 4.74
N GLY A 98 6.85 1.54 5.75
CA GLY A 98 7.63 2.76 5.63
C GLY A 98 8.73 2.65 4.58
N LEU A 99 9.46 1.52 4.54
CA LEU A 99 10.52 1.27 3.56
C LEU A 99 9.96 1.18 2.15
N ILE A 100 8.79 0.57 1.95
CA ILE A 100 8.12 0.53 0.64
C ILE A 100 7.85 1.94 0.14
N ARG A 101 7.31 2.82 1.00
CA ARG A 101 7.08 4.22 0.66
C ARG A 101 8.39 4.96 0.37
N ALA A 102 9.40 4.79 1.22
CA ALA A 102 10.70 5.43 1.05
C ALA A 102 11.39 4.99 -0.25
N SER A 103 11.31 3.71 -0.61
CA SER A 103 11.80 3.17 -1.88
C SER A 103 11.05 3.73 -3.07
N ALA A 104 9.71 3.82 -3.00
CA ALA A 104 8.90 4.41 -4.07
C ALA A 104 9.19 5.91 -4.28
N ALA A 105 9.48 6.64 -3.21
CA ALA A 105 9.85 8.06 -3.25
C ALA A 105 11.36 8.30 -3.48
N GLN A 106 12.16 7.23 -3.55
CA GLN A 106 13.63 7.30 -3.59
C GLN A 106 14.25 8.11 -2.44
N ASP A 107 13.59 8.14 -1.28
CA ASP A 107 14.03 8.87 -0.08
C ASP A 107 15.01 8.01 0.72
N THR A 108 16.30 8.14 0.42
CA THR A 108 17.37 7.42 1.11
C THR A 108 17.46 7.79 2.60
N GLY A 109 17.19 9.05 2.95
CA GLY A 109 17.22 9.54 4.33
C GLY A 109 16.14 8.89 5.19
N ALA A 110 14.90 8.83 4.68
CA ALA A 110 13.83 8.08 5.34
C ALA A 110 14.16 6.59 5.44
N ARG A 111 14.75 6.01 4.39
CA ARG A 111 15.15 4.60 4.38
C ARG A 111 16.14 4.27 5.51
N HIS A 112 17.17 5.10 5.70
CA HIS A 112 18.12 4.95 6.80
C HIS A 112 17.45 5.09 8.17
N ARG A 113 16.65 6.14 8.37
CA ARG A 113 15.92 6.35 9.64
C ARG A 113 15.02 5.16 10.00
N LEU A 114 14.37 4.55 9.01
CA LEU A 114 13.51 3.38 9.22
C LEU A 114 14.32 2.14 9.61
N VAL A 115 15.46 1.91 8.96
CA VAL A 115 16.39 0.83 9.33
C VAL A 115 16.88 1.03 10.77
N ASP A 116 17.17 2.26 11.19
CA ASP A 116 17.61 2.59 12.57
C ASP A 116 16.50 2.41 13.61
N GLN A 117 15.23 2.56 13.21
CA GLN A 117 14.06 2.37 14.07
C GLN A 117 13.62 0.90 14.20
N MET A 118 14.17 0.00 13.39
CA MET A 118 13.83 -1.43 13.41
C MET A 118 14.02 -2.04 14.81
N ARG A 119 12.95 -2.64 15.34
CA ARG A 119 12.97 -3.34 16.62
C ARG A 119 13.10 -4.83 16.36
N CYS A 120 13.96 -5.48 17.14
CA CYS A 120 14.09 -6.92 17.12
C CYS A 120 13.04 -7.50 18.06
N GLU A 121 11.81 -7.62 17.55
CA GLU A 121 10.79 -8.41 18.22
C GLU A 121 11.36 -9.85 18.33
N MET A 122 11.57 -10.33 19.56
CA MET A 122 12.02 -11.69 19.82
C MET A 122 10.90 -12.64 19.41
N ARG A 123 10.87 -13.09 18.15
CA ARG A 123 9.86 -14.03 17.67
C ARG A 123 10.13 -15.39 18.31
N GLY A 124 9.31 -15.74 19.30
CA GLY A 124 9.33 -17.06 19.91
C GLY A 124 8.06 -17.32 20.72
N THR A 125 6.97 -17.66 20.05
CA THR A 125 6.02 -18.64 20.61
C THR A 125 5.72 -19.67 19.53
N PRO A 126 5.79 -20.97 19.87
CA PRO A 126 5.62 -22.10 18.96
C PRO A 126 4.20 -22.19 18.39
#